data_AF-N1QSN4-F1
#
_entry.id   AF-N1QSN4-F1
#
_cell.length_a   1.000
_cell.length_b   1.000
_cell.length_c   1.000
_cell.angle_alpha   90.00
_cell.angle_beta   90.00
_cell.angle_gamma   90.00
#
_symmetry.space_group_name_H-M   'P 1'
#
loop_
_entity.id
_entity.type
_entity.pdbx_description
1 polymer ?
#
loop_
_entity_poly.entity_id
_entity_poly.type
_entity_poly.pdbx_seq_one_letter_code
_entity_poly.pdbx_strand_id
1 'polypeptide(L)'
;MGCILHFTAWALVAAVPCPDRSSALLAHHLPVAPARAAFPWAPPLLTLQERLAEEGKRKERRSCCGLLKEIYVLEKATQKLADAIDAAPIPLFGDREADLREAAAELSAVCAAMREGLEPLEKQVREVFHRIVRSRVEGLDSSMHNAD
;
A
#
# COMPACT_ATOMS: atom_id res chain seq x y z
N MET A 1 18.96 -21.07 -7.31
CA MET A 1 18.30 -19.95 -8.04
C MET A 1 16.78 -19.97 -7.95
N GLY A 2 16.10 -21.11 -8.13
CA GLY A 2 14.63 -21.17 -8.07
C GLY A 2 14.00 -20.68 -6.75
N CYS A 3 14.62 -20.93 -5.60
CA CYS A 3 14.17 -20.44 -4.29
C CYS A 3 14.25 -18.91 -4.15
N ILE A 4 15.27 -18.28 -4.75
CA ILE A 4 15.43 -16.82 -4.75
C ILE A 4 14.32 -16.20 -5.61
N LEU A 5 14.06 -16.74 -6.80
CA LEU A 5 12.99 -16.26 -7.68
C LEU A 5 11.60 -16.42 -7.03
N HIS A 6 11.33 -17.56 -6.41
CA HIS A 6 10.11 -17.78 -5.65
C HIS A 6 9.99 -16.80 -4.48
N PHE A 7 11.07 -16.55 -3.73
CA PHE A 7 11.07 -15.59 -2.64
C PHE A 7 10.80 -14.17 -3.14
N THR A 8 11.43 -13.76 -4.25
CA THR A 8 11.19 -12.44 -4.84
C THR A 8 9.75 -12.27 -5.33
N ALA A 9 9.19 -13.30 -5.99
CA ALA A 9 7.79 -13.27 -6.43
C ALA A 9 6.83 -13.16 -5.24
N TRP A 10 7.07 -13.94 -4.18
CA TRP A 10 6.30 -13.86 -2.94
C TRP A 10 6.41 -12.49 -2.27
N ALA A 11 7.62 -11.94 -2.15
CA ALA A 11 7.88 -10.65 -1.52
C ALA A 11 7.24 -9.48 -2.30
N LEU A 12 7.18 -9.56 -3.64
CA LEU A 12 6.48 -8.57 -4.46
C LEU A 12 4.97 -8.57 -4.19
N VAL A 13 4.36 -9.76 -4.10
CA VAL A 13 2.93 -9.88 -3.76
C VAL A 13 2.66 -9.39 -2.33
N ALA A 14 3.53 -9.74 -1.39
CA ALA A 14 3.46 -9.30 0.01
C ALA A 14 3.54 -7.77 0.19
N ALA A 15 4.19 -7.06 -0.75
CA ALA A 15 4.38 -5.62 -0.71
C ALA A 15 3.15 -4.82 -1.23
N VAL A 16 2.26 -5.45 -2.00
CA VAL A 16 1.06 -4.80 -2.53
C VAL A 16 -0.03 -4.74 -1.45
N PRO A 17 -0.53 -3.56 -1.07
CA PRO A 17 -1.66 -3.43 -0.17
C PRO A 17 -2.96 -3.76 -0.93
N CYS A 18 -3.32 -5.03 -0.99
CA CYS A 18 -4.61 -5.49 -1.54
C CYS A 18 -5.45 -6.22 -0.47
N PRO A 19 -6.79 -6.32 -0.66
CA PRO A 19 -7.67 -7.04 0.27
C PRO A 19 -7.27 -8.49 0.50
N ASP A 20 -6.76 -9.15 -0.55
CA ASP A 20 -6.30 -10.54 -0.51
C ASP A 20 -4.86 -10.71 -0.01
N ARG A 21 -4.21 -9.63 0.44
CA ARG A 21 -2.81 -9.67 0.90
C ARG A 21 -2.63 -10.69 2.02
N SER A 22 -3.58 -10.79 2.95
CA SER A 22 -3.52 -11.76 4.05
C SER A 22 -3.64 -13.21 3.57
N SER A 23 -4.41 -13.47 2.50
CA SER A 23 -4.51 -14.81 1.90
C SER A 23 -3.26 -15.16 1.09
N ALA A 24 -2.70 -14.19 0.36
CA ALA A 24 -1.45 -14.36 -0.37
C ALA A 24 -0.21 -14.54 0.54
N LEU A 25 -0.25 -13.96 1.75
CA LEU A 25 0.78 -14.09 2.79
C LEU A 25 0.68 -15.39 3.61
N LEU A 26 -0.33 -16.23 3.39
CA LEU A 26 -0.43 -17.52 4.08
C LEU A 26 0.83 -18.36 3.82
N ALA A 27 1.30 -19.02 4.90
CA ALA A 27 2.55 -19.76 4.96
C ALA A 27 2.74 -20.84 3.86
N HIS A 28 1.66 -21.23 3.17
CA HIS A 28 1.66 -22.19 2.06
C HIS A 28 2.39 -21.72 0.80
N HIS A 29 2.68 -20.41 0.66
CA HIS A 29 3.42 -19.85 -0.48
C HIS A 29 4.84 -19.40 -0.13
N LEU A 30 5.29 -19.56 1.13
CA LEU A 30 6.66 -19.22 1.49
C LEU A 30 7.62 -20.27 0.87
N PRO A 31 8.67 -19.85 0.15
CA PRO A 31 9.58 -20.78 -0.49
C PRO A 31 10.26 -21.67 0.54
N VAL A 32 10.39 -22.97 0.22
CA VAL A 32 11.18 -23.90 1.04
C VAL A 32 12.58 -23.33 1.26
N ALA A 33 12.94 -23.18 2.54
CA ALA A 33 14.22 -22.73 3.01
C ALA A 33 15.36 -23.63 2.44
N PRO A 34 16.36 -23.06 1.75
CA PRO A 34 17.53 -23.83 1.36
C PRO A 34 18.30 -24.26 2.62
N ALA A 35 18.97 -25.41 2.58
CA ALA A 35 19.78 -25.87 3.70
C ALA A 35 20.84 -24.81 4.04
N ARG A 36 20.86 -24.38 5.31
CA ARG A 36 21.69 -23.26 5.81
C ARG A 36 23.19 -23.42 5.51
N ALA A 37 23.66 -24.66 5.40
CA ALA A 37 25.04 -25.02 5.11
C ALA A 37 25.35 -25.20 3.61
N ALA A 38 24.33 -25.23 2.74
CA ALA A 38 24.53 -25.51 1.32
C ALA A 38 25.04 -24.28 0.55
N PHE A 39 24.79 -23.06 1.04
CA PHE A 39 25.17 -21.83 0.33
C PHE A 39 25.53 -20.67 1.27
N PRO A 40 26.57 -19.87 0.95
CA PRO A 40 26.95 -18.69 1.74
C PRO A 40 25.85 -17.62 1.87
N TRP A 41 24.95 -17.52 0.88
CA TRP A 41 23.82 -16.59 0.88
C TRP A 41 22.58 -17.13 1.60
N ALA A 42 22.56 -18.41 2.01
CA ALA A 42 21.40 -19.02 2.66
C ALA A 42 21.08 -18.40 4.04
N PRO A 43 22.05 -18.15 4.94
CA PRO A 43 21.77 -17.51 6.23
C PRO A 43 21.07 -16.14 6.14
N PRO A 44 21.53 -15.15 5.34
CA PRO A 44 20.82 -13.87 5.24
C PRO A 44 19.43 -14.02 4.61
N LEU A 45 19.22 -14.93 3.66
CA LEU A 45 17.88 -15.17 3.09
C LEU A 45 16.90 -15.72 4.14
N LEU A 46 17.34 -16.64 5.00
CA LEU A 46 16.51 -17.19 6.07
C LEU A 46 16.13 -16.11 7.09
N THR A 47 17.07 -15.23 7.46
CA THR A 47 16.76 -14.11 8.36
C THR A 47 15.73 -13.15 7.75
N LEU A 48 15.76 -12.94 6.42
CA LEU A 48 14.75 -12.13 5.74
C LEU A 48 13.38 -12.82 5.73
N GLN A 49 13.33 -14.13 5.46
CA GLN A 49 12.09 -14.91 5.52
C GLN A 49 11.45 -14.87 6.91
N GLU A 50 12.24 -15.06 7.97
CA GLU A 50 11.78 -14.99 9.36
C GLU A 50 11.22 -13.59 9.69
N ARG A 51 11.97 -12.53 9.36
CA ARG A 51 11.52 -11.15 9.61
C ARG A 51 10.22 -10.82 8.87
N LEU A 52 10.10 -11.23 7.60
CA LEU A 52 8.90 -10.99 6.81
C LEU A 52 7.70 -11.80 7.31
N ALA A 53 7.93 -13.04 7.74
CA ALA A 53 6.89 -13.86 8.37
C ALA A 53 6.39 -13.23 9.68
N GLU A 54 7.29 -12.69 10.51
CA GLU A 54 6.93 -11.97 11.73
C GLU A 54 6.20 -10.65 11.44
N GLU A 55 6.61 -9.89 10.42
CA GLU A 55 5.86 -8.70 9.96
C GLU A 55 4.46 -9.07 9.42
N GLY A 56 4.31 -10.22 8.78
CA GLY A 56 3.00 -10.74 8.33
C GLY A 56 2.08 -11.17 9.48
N LYS A 57 2.65 -11.69 10.58
CA LYS A 57 1.93 -12.06 11.81
C LYS A 57 1.55 -10.88 12.69
N ARG A 58 2.18 -9.71 12.52
CA ARG A 58 1.77 -8.46 13.17
C ARG A 58 0.41 -8.04 12.61
N LYS A 59 -0.62 -8.68 13.15
CA LYS A 59 -2.04 -8.49 12.85
C LYS A 59 -2.33 -7.00 12.77
N GLU A 60 -2.62 -6.52 11.57
CA GLU A 60 -3.60 -5.45 11.33
C GLU A 60 -3.36 -4.09 12.03
N ARG A 61 -2.19 -3.89 12.66
CA ARG A 61 -1.83 -2.62 13.33
C ARG A 61 -1.47 -1.51 12.35
N ARG A 62 -1.27 -1.85 11.08
CA ARG A 62 -1.30 -0.91 9.98
C ARG A 62 -2.52 -1.26 9.16
N SER A 63 -3.57 -0.46 9.34
CA SER A 63 -4.73 -0.41 8.45
C SER A 63 -4.24 -0.17 7.02
N CYS A 64 -3.90 -1.25 6.29
CA CYS A 64 -3.73 -1.21 4.84
C CYS A 64 -5.04 -0.84 4.13
N CYS A 65 -6.14 -0.82 4.89
CA CYS A 65 -7.45 -0.29 4.53
C CYS A 65 -7.56 1.25 4.65
N GLY A 66 -6.51 1.99 5.01
CA GLY A 66 -6.57 3.46 5.09
C GLY A 66 -7.04 4.10 3.77
N LEU A 67 -6.39 3.77 2.65
CA LEU A 67 -6.79 4.26 1.32
C LEU A 67 -8.18 3.77 0.91
N LEU A 68 -8.53 2.51 1.19
CA LEU A 68 -9.87 1.99 0.89
C LEU A 68 -10.96 2.70 1.71
N LYS A 69 -10.66 3.07 2.96
CA LYS A 69 -11.56 3.83 3.82
C LYS A 69 -11.72 5.27 3.32
N GLU A 70 -10.63 5.92 2.92
CA GLU A 70 -10.66 7.27 2.36
C GLU A 70 -11.43 7.31 1.02
N ILE A 71 -11.19 6.33 0.14
CA ILE A 71 -11.93 6.17 -1.12
C ILE A 71 -13.42 5.94 -0.84
N TYR A 72 -13.76 5.08 0.12
CA TYR A 72 -15.15 4.83 0.51
C TYR A 72 -15.84 6.09 1.06
N VAL A 73 -15.15 6.89 1.88
CA VAL A 73 -15.69 8.15 2.42
C VAL A 73 -15.88 9.18 1.30
N LEU A 74 -14.95 9.26 0.34
CA LEU A 74 -15.08 10.10 -0.84
C LEU A 74 -16.28 9.70 -1.70
N GLU A 75 -16.44 8.40 -1.97
CA GLU A 75 -17.55 7.86 -2.74
C GLU A 75 -18.89 8.21 -2.06
N LYS A 76 -19.00 8.00 -0.75
CA LYS A 76 -20.20 8.34 0.02
C LYS A 76 -20.53 9.84 -0.02
N ALA A 77 -19.53 10.72 0.14
CA ALA A 77 -19.74 12.16 0.07
C ALA A 77 -20.14 12.63 -1.34
N THR A 78 -19.58 12.00 -2.37
CA THR A 78 -19.93 12.28 -3.77
C THR A 78 -21.36 11.84 -4.08
N GLN A 79 -21.76 10.66 -3.60
CA GLN A 79 -23.13 10.15 -3.77
C GLN A 79 -24.16 11.07 -3.08
N LYS A 80 -23.89 11.51 -1.84
CA LYS A 80 -24.76 12.46 -1.13
C LYS A 80 -24.97 13.76 -1.91
N LEU A 81 -23.91 14.30 -2.51
CA LEU A 81 -24.02 15.50 -3.34
C LEU A 81 -24.83 15.24 -4.61
N ALA A 82 -24.63 14.10 -5.27
CA ALA A 82 -25.41 13.71 -6.45
C ALA A 82 -26.91 13.58 -6.11
N ASP A 83 -27.24 12.91 -5.00
CA ASP A 83 -28.62 12.76 -4.53
C ASP A 83 -29.26 14.13 -4.22
N ALA A 84 -28.50 15.06 -3.63
CA ALA A 84 -28.96 16.42 -3.36
C ALA A 84 -29.20 17.24 -4.65
N ILE A 85 -28.36 17.05 -5.67
CA ILE A 85 -28.54 17.68 -6.99
C ILE A 85 -29.78 17.13 -7.68
N ASP A 86 -29.94 15.80 -7.72
CA ASP A 86 -31.06 15.14 -8.39
C ASP A 86 -32.41 15.49 -7.74
N ALA A 87 -32.41 15.71 -6.43
CA ALA A 87 -33.60 16.06 -5.68
C ALA A 87 -33.87 17.58 -5.60
N ALA A 88 -33.04 18.42 -6.23
CA ALA A 88 -33.21 19.88 -6.25
C ALA A 88 -34.11 20.33 -7.40
N PRO A 89 -35.34 20.82 -7.12
CA PRO A 89 -36.18 21.43 -8.15
C PRO A 89 -35.61 22.79 -8.59
N ILE A 90 -35.87 23.17 -9.84
CA ILE A 90 -35.59 24.52 -10.35
C ILE A 90 -36.86 25.35 -10.23
N PRO A 91 -36.85 26.52 -9.57
CA PRO A 91 -35.68 27.21 -9.00
C PRO A 91 -35.35 26.74 -7.57
N LEU A 92 -34.05 26.68 -7.26
CA LEU A 92 -33.52 26.33 -5.93
C LEU A 92 -33.92 27.38 -4.89
N PHE A 93 -34.65 26.96 -3.85
CA PHE A 93 -35.02 27.81 -2.71
C PHE A 93 -35.12 27.00 -1.42
N GLY A 94 -34.88 27.67 -0.28
CA GLY A 94 -35.16 27.16 1.06
C GLY A 94 -34.24 26.03 1.50
N ASP A 95 -34.77 25.07 2.25
CA ASP A 95 -34.03 23.98 2.91
C ASP A 95 -33.20 23.13 1.92
N ARG A 96 -33.69 22.95 0.69
CA ARG A 96 -33.00 22.19 -0.37
C ARG A 96 -31.70 22.84 -0.83
N GLU A 97 -31.64 24.18 -0.82
CA GLU A 97 -30.42 24.92 -1.14
C GLU A 97 -29.38 24.80 -0.01
N ALA A 98 -29.85 24.70 1.24
CA ALA A 98 -29.00 24.45 2.40
C ALA A 98 -28.42 23.02 2.36
N ASP A 99 -29.25 22.01 2.07
CA ASP A 99 -28.83 20.61 1.92
C ASP A 99 -27.75 20.45 0.83
N LEU A 100 -27.94 21.12 -0.31
CA LEU A 100 -26.97 21.13 -1.41
C LEU A 100 -25.62 21.75 -0.97
N ARG A 101 -25.67 22.89 -0.25
CA ARG A 101 -24.46 23.54 0.27
C ARG A 101 -23.77 22.68 1.31
N GLU A 102 -24.51 22.02 2.19
CA GLU A 102 -23.95 21.12 3.21
C GLU A 102 -23.25 19.92 2.56
N ALA A 103 -23.90 19.26 1.60
CA ALA A 103 -23.32 18.13 0.88
C ALA A 103 -22.04 18.53 0.11
N ALA A 104 -22.05 19.72 -0.52
CA ALA A 104 -20.87 20.26 -1.20
C ALA A 104 -19.73 20.59 -0.21
N ALA A 105 -20.06 21.13 0.97
CA ALA A 105 -19.09 21.40 2.02
C ALA A 105 -18.48 20.11 2.57
N GLU A 106 -19.29 19.07 2.82
CA GLU A 106 -18.82 17.75 3.25
C GLU A 106 -17.83 17.16 2.24
N LEU A 107 -18.18 17.15 0.94
CA LEU A 107 -17.28 16.66 -0.12
C LEU A 107 -15.98 17.46 -0.19
N SER A 108 -16.05 18.79 -0.03
CA SER A 108 -14.87 19.65 -0.04
C SER A 108 -13.91 19.35 1.11
N ALA A 109 -14.45 19.07 2.31
CA ALA A 109 -13.69 18.70 3.49
C ALA A 109 -13.02 17.33 3.34
N VAL A 110 -13.73 16.34 2.79
CA VAL A 110 -13.16 15.02 2.46
C VAL A 110 -12.01 15.16 1.46
N CYS A 111 -12.19 15.95 0.40
CA CYS A 111 -11.14 16.20 -0.58
C CYS A 111 -9.90 16.89 0.04
N ALA A 112 -10.10 17.82 0.98
CA ALA A 112 -9.01 18.49 1.68
C ALA A 112 -8.23 17.51 2.56
N ALA A 113 -8.93 16.73 3.39
CA ALA A 113 -8.30 15.71 4.24
C ALA A 113 -7.53 14.66 3.43
N MET A 114 -8.07 14.24 2.27
CA MET A 114 -7.36 13.33 1.36
C MET A 114 -6.09 13.96 0.79
N ARG A 115 -6.12 15.24 0.36
CA ARG A 115 -4.91 15.93 -0.12
C ARG A 115 -3.83 16.01 0.96
N GLU A 116 -4.22 16.36 2.18
CA GLU A 116 -3.31 16.43 3.33
C GLU A 116 -2.67 15.07 3.66
N GLY A 117 -3.40 13.96 3.47
CA GLY A 117 -2.87 12.60 3.66
C GLY A 117 -2.03 12.07 2.50
N LEU A 118 -2.39 12.40 1.26
CA LEU A 118 -1.73 11.91 0.05
C LEU A 118 -0.35 12.51 -0.16
N GLU A 119 -0.13 13.79 0.16
CA GLU A 119 1.18 14.42 -0.04
C GLU A 119 2.30 13.77 0.81
N PRO A 120 2.11 13.49 2.12
CA PRO A 120 3.06 12.69 2.90
C PRO A 120 3.27 11.29 2.36
N LEU A 121 2.20 10.63 1.88
CA LEU A 121 2.29 9.29 1.30
C LEU A 121 3.16 9.28 0.03
N GLU A 122 2.96 10.25 -0.87
CA GLU A 122 3.78 10.40 -2.07
C GLU A 122 5.26 10.57 -1.73
N LYS A 123 5.58 11.42 -0.74
CA LYS A 123 6.95 11.63 -0.26
C LYS A 123 7.56 10.33 0.27
N GLN A 124 6.82 9.54 1.05
CA GLN A 124 7.28 8.25 1.56
C GLN A 124 7.50 7.23 0.43
N VAL A 125 6.59 7.12 -0.54
CA VAL A 125 6.74 6.23 -1.70
C VAL A 125 7.97 6.61 -2.50
N ARG A 126 8.19 7.91 -2.75
CA ARG A 126 9.37 8.42 -3.45
C ARG A 126 10.66 8.11 -2.69
N GLU A 127 10.65 8.25 -1.37
CA GLU A 127 11.81 7.90 -0.53
C GLU A 127 12.15 6.41 -0.63
N VAL A 128 11.14 5.53 -0.52
CA VAL A 128 11.33 4.08 -0.66
C VAL A 128 11.87 3.74 -2.05
N PHE A 129 11.33 4.35 -3.10
CA PHE A 129 11.83 4.17 -4.47
C PHE A 129 13.30 4.57 -4.59
N HIS A 130 13.69 5.73 -4.07
CA HIS A 130 15.09 6.15 -4.07
C HIS A 130 16.00 5.18 -3.30
N ARG A 131 15.54 4.65 -2.16
CA ARG A 131 16.29 3.63 -1.39
C ARG A 131 16.46 2.34 -2.18
N ILE A 132 15.44 1.88 -2.90
CA ILE A 132 15.51 0.70 -3.78
C ILE A 132 16.52 0.93 -4.91
N VAL A 133 16.45 2.08 -5.58
CA VAL A 133 17.38 2.43 -6.67
C VAL A 133 18.82 2.47 -6.15
N ARG A 134 19.07 3.13 -5.01
CA ARG A 134 20.39 3.19 -4.39
C ARG A 134 20.91 1.80 -4.03
N SER A 135 20.09 0.99 -3.36
CA SER A 135 20.44 -0.38 -2.97
C SER A 135 20.80 -1.25 -4.18
N ARG A 136 20.10 -1.07 -5.31
CA ARG A 136 20.42 -1.76 -6.56
C ARG A 136 21.78 -1.32 -7.11
N VAL A 137 22.07 -0.02 -7.12
CA VAL A 137 23.36 0.51 -7.61
C VAL A 137 24.52 -0.01 -6.76
N GLU A 138 24.42 0.11 -5.43
CA GLU A 138 25.42 -0.41 -4.48
C GLU A 138 25.65 -1.92 -4.64
N GLY A 139 24.58 -2.69 -4.87
CA GLY A 139 24.67 -4.14 -5.12
C GLY A 139 25.33 -4.51 -6.45
N LEU A 140 25.21 -3.67 -7.48
CA LEU A 140 25.88 -3.88 -8.78
C LEU A 140 27.35 -3.45 -8.71
N ASP A 141 27.65 -2.33 -8.05
CA ASP A 141 29.02 -1.79 -7.93
C ASP A 141 29.93 -2.67 -7.07
N SER A 142 29.36 -3.31 -6.04
CA SER A 142 30.08 -4.30 -5.21
C SER A 142 30.37 -5.60 -5.96
N SER A 143 29.58 -5.97 -6.98
CA SER A 143 29.89 -7.11 -7.85
C SER A 143 31.04 -6.82 -8.81
N MET A 144 31.30 -5.55 -9.12
CA MET A 144 32.42 -5.15 -9.99
C MET A 144 33.75 -5.06 -9.26
N HIS A 145 33.76 -4.64 -7.98
CA HIS A 145 34.99 -4.57 -7.18
C HIS A 145 35.53 -5.92 -6.68
N ASN A 146 34.73 -7.00 -6.74
CA ASN A 146 35.17 -8.35 -6.36
C ASN A 146 35.62 -9.19 -7.58
N ALA A 147 35.75 -8.57 -8.76
CA ALA A 147 36.17 -9.22 -10.01
C ALA A 147 37.61 -8.86 -10.44
N ASP A 148 38.31 -8.04 -9.65
CA ASP A 148 39.75 -7.74 -9.75
C ASP A 148 40.52 -8.47 -8.63
#